data_AF-A0A0C9UCY9-F1
#
_entry.id   AF-A0A0C9UCY9-F1
#
_cell.length_a   1.000
_cell.length_b   1.000
_cell.length_c   1.000
_cell.angle_alpha   90.00
_cell.angle_beta   90.00
_cell.angle_gamma   90.00
#
_symmetry.space_group_name_H-M   'P 1'
#
loop_
_entity.id
_entity.type
_entity.pdbx_description
1 polymer ?
#
loop_
_entity_poly.entity_id
_entity_poly.type
_entity_poly.pdbx_seq_one_letter_code
_entity_poly.pdbx_strand_id
1 'polypeptide(L)'
;MREIHVSRSTVETLLEKGFKPKRSVVLTFGFDEEASGLFGAHNINKHLLTNYGENGFTMLIDEGAVMQEKFGAIIAAPAVGEKVFSTIDFTASPAEFLCTIK
;
A
#
# COMPACT_ATOMS: atom_id res chain seq x y z
N MET A 1 -8.18 -7.26 7.69
CA MET A 1 -8.43 -7.16 9.16
C MET A 1 -7.06 -7.21 9.85
N ARG A 2 -6.71 -6.14 10.58
CA ARG A 2 -5.40 -5.81 11.20
C ARG A 2 -4.28 -5.41 10.23
N GLU A 3 -4.31 -4.14 9.83
CA GLU A 3 -3.18 -3.45 9.19
C GLU A 3 -2.61 -2.36 10.11
N ILE A 4 -1.30 -2.15 10.08
CA ILE A 4 -0.65 -0.95 10.61
C ILE A 4 0.06 -0.26 9.45
N HIS A 5 -0.74 0.48 8.69
CA HIS A 5 -0.38 1.74 8.05
C HIS A 5 -0.45 2.88 9.08
N VAL A 6 0.08 4.09 8.81
CA VAL A 6 0.01 5.23 9.76
C VAL A 6 -1.42 5.36 10.30
N SER A 7 -1.62 4.95 11.54
CA SER A 7 -2.97 4.80 12.07
C SER A 7 -3.65 6.15 12.14
N ARG A 8 -4.90 6.22 11.68
CA ARG A 8 -5.78 7.39 11.85
C ARG A 8 -5.75 7.88 13.30
N SER A 9 -5.81 6.95 14.25
CA SER A 9 -5.78 7.26 15.69
C SER A 9 -4.47 7.90 16.14
N THR A 10 -3.34 7.54 15.53
CA THR A 10 -2.04 8.16 15.82
C THR A 10 -2.03 9.61 15.34
N VAL A 11 -2.53 9.87 14.14
CA VAL A 11 -2.62 11.24 13.61
C VAL A 11 -3.56 12.09 14.47
N GLU A 12 -4.72 11.55 14.87
CA GLU A 12 -5.65 12.22 15.79
C GLU A 12 -4.98 12.57 17.12
N THR A 13 -4.32 11.60 17.74
CA THR A 13 -3.62 11.79 19.03
C THR A 13 -2.51 12.86 18.91
N LEU A 14 -1.77 12.88 17.79
CA LEU A 14 -0.74 13.88 17.56
C LEU A 14 -1.33 15.29 17.42
N LEU A 15 -2.43 15.43 16.67
CA LEU A 15 -3.12 16.70 16.51
C LEU A 15 -3.71 17.20 17.83
N GLU A 16 -4.32 16.33 18.63
CA GLU A 16 -4.82 16.65 19.98
C GLU A 16 -3.72 17.14 20.91
N LYS A 17 -2.50 16.60 20.77
CA LYS A 17 -1.31 17.03 21.52
C LYS A 17 -0.64 18.29 20.96
N GLY A 18 -1.24 18.93 19.95
CA GLY A 18 -0.72 20.16 19.34
C GLY A 18 0.48 19.96 18.43
N PHE A 19 0.74 18.73 17.97
CA PHE A 19 1.80 18.45 17.01
C PHE A 19 1.52 19.18 15.69
N LYS A 20 2.52 19.92 15.19
CA LYS A 20 2.45 20.62 13.91
C LYS A 20 3.43 19.97 12.93
N PRO A 21 2.94 19.16 11.98
CA PRO A 21 3.83 18.49 11.04
C PRO A 21 4.47 19.52 10.10
N LYS A 22 5.78 19.36 9.82
CA LYS A 22 6.52 20.23 8.89
C LYS A 22 6.15 19.99 7.42
N ARG A 23 5.57 18.83 7.11
CA ARG A 23 5.10 18.41 5.78
C ARG A 23 3.66 17.94 5.93
N SER A 24 2.83 18.16 4.92
CA SER A 24 1.47 17.63 4.90
C SER A 24 1.50 16.10 4.91
N VAL A 25 0.57 15.50 5.66
CA VAL A 25 0.31 14.06 5.68
C VAL A 25 -1.02 13.84 4.97
N VAL A 26 -1.04 12.97 3.97
CA VAL A 26 -2.25 12.54 3.28
C VAL A 26 -2.53 11.10 3.68
N LEU A 27 -3.72 10.83 4.19
CA LEU A 27 -4.16 9.48 4.53
C LEU A 27 -5.10 9.00 3.44
N THR A 28 -4.80 7.86 2.83
CA THR A 28 -5.61 7.23 1.80
C THR A 28 -6.05 5.85 2.23
N PHE A 29 -7.32 5.51 1.96
CA PHE A 29 -7.90 4.23 2.33
C PHE A 29 -8.46 3.55 1.09
N GLY A 30 -7.77 2.51 0.62
CA GLY A 30 -8.28 1.58 -0.39
C GLY A 30 -9.16 0.51 0.27
N PHE A 31 -9.88 -0.26 -0.56
CA PHE A 31 -10.77 -1.32 -0.06
C PHE A 31 -10.57 -2.67 -0.76
N ASP A 32 -9.70 -2.74 -1.77
CA ASP A 32 -9.53 -3.88 -2.66
C ASP A 32 -8.06 -4.30 -2.86
N GLU A 33 -7.20 -3.96 -1.89
CA GLU A 33 -5.76 -4.30 -1.88
C GLU A 33 -5.57 -5.82 -2.07
N GLU A 34 -6.16 -6.64 -1.19
CA GLU A 34 -6.10 -8.12 -1.23
C GLU A 34 -6.82 -8.77 -2.44
N ALA A 35 -7.40 -7.96 -3.32
CA ALA A 35 -8.07 -8.44 -4.52
C ALA A 35 -7.31 -8.04 -5.78
N SER A 36 -7.32 -6.76 -6.15
CA SER A 36 -6.72 -6.29 -7.39
C SER A 36 -6.10 -4.89 -7.30
N GLY A 37 -6.51 -4.09 -6.32
CA GLY A 37 -6.16 -2.66 -6.23
C GLY A 37 -6.71 -1.78 -7.36
N LEU A 38 -7.43 -2.31 -8.34
CA LEU A 38 -7.89 -1.59 -9.53
C LEU A 38 -9.00 -0.57 -9.23
N PHE A 39 -9.79 -0.80 -8.19
CA PHE A 39 -10.91 0.06 -7.81
C PHE A 39 -10.56 1.00 -6.67
N GLY A 40 -9.71 0.58 -5.73
CA GLY A 40 -9.19 1.40 -4.64
C GLY A 40 -7.94 2.15 -5.06
N ALA A 41 -6.77 1.52 -4.87
CA ALA A 41 -5.46 2.17 -5.00
C ALA A 41 -5.25 2.87 -6.35
N HIS A 42 -5.68 2.26 -7.46
CA HIS A 42 -5.55 2.86 -8.80
C HIS A 42 -6.36 4.16 -8.96
N ASN A 43 -7.61 4.18 -8.50
CA ASN A 43 -8.44 5.39 -8.59
C ASN A 43 -7.98 6.48 -7.61
N ILE A 44 -7.52 6.07 -6.42
CA ILE A 44 -6.88 6.97 -5.48
C ILE A 44 -5.65 7.62 -6.13
N ASN A 45 -4.78 6.82 -6.77
CA ASN A 45 -3.60 7.35 -7.47
C ASN A 45 -3.98 8.39 -8.53
N LYS A 46 -4.98 8.11 -9.38
CA LYS A 46 -5.47 9.09 -10.37
C LYS A 46 -5.94 10.40 -9.71
N HIS A 47 -6.68 10.30 -8.62
CA HIS A 47 -7.14 11.46 -7.86
C HIS A 47 -5.97 12.24 -7.25
N LEU A 48 -5.01 11.55 -6.64
CA LEU A 48 -3.82 12.18 -6.06
C LEU A 48 -2.96 12.85 -7.14
N LEU A 49 -2.73 12.18 -8.26
CA LEU A 49 -1.96 12.73 -9.38
C LEU A 49 -2.62 14.00 -9.93
N THR A 50 -3.95 14.02 -10.04
CA THR A 50 -4.69 15.19 -10.52
C THR A 50 -4.56 16.38 -9.54
N ASN A 51 -4.58 16.13 -8.24
CA ASN A 51 -4.58 17.19 -7.22
C ASN A 51 -3.19 17.66 -6.78
N TYR A 52 -2.21 16.77 -6.78
CA TYR A 52 -0.86 17.03 -6.26
C TYR A 52 0.21 17.04 -7.35
N GLY A 53 -0.11 16.58 -8.57
CA GLY A 53 0.81 16.55 -9.70
C GLY A 53 1.86 15.44 -9.61
N GLU A 54 2.61 15.29 -10.69
CA GLU A 54 3.79 14.41 -10.73
C GLU A 54 4.82 14.90 -9.71
N ASN A 55 5.39 13.95 -8.93
CA ASN A 55 6.33 14.23 -7.84
C ASN A 55 5.74 15.00 -6.64
N GLY A 56 4.41 15.02 -6.47
CA GLY A 56 3.74 15.65 -5.33
C GLY A 56 4.01 15.00 -3.96
N PHE A 57 4.55 13.77 -3.95
CA PHE A 57 4.81 13.00 -2.74
C PHE A 57 6.29 12.64 -2.62
N THR A 58 6.84 12.73 -1.40
CA THR A 58 8.24 12.38 -1.11
C THR A 58 8.41 10.96 -0.56
N MET A 59 7.36 10.42 0.07
CA MET A 59 7.39 9.12 0.72
C MET A 59 6.00 8.53 0.70
N LEU A 60 5.93 7.23 0.40
CA LEU A 60 4.75 6.40 0.59
C LEU A 60 5.09 5.40 1.71
N ILE A 61 4.14 5.17 2.61
CA ILE A 61 4.28 4.24 3.72
C ILE A 61 3.12 3.26 3.61
N ASP A 62 3.46 1.99 3.47
CA ASP A 62 2.50 0.91 3.31
C ASP A 62 2.49 -0.05 4.53
N GLU A 63 1.92 -1.26 4.43
CA GLU A 63 1.63 -2.18 5.55
C GLU A 63 2.85 -2.58 6.38
N GLY A 64 4.03 -2.50 5.78
CA GLY A 64 5.27 -2.93 6.37
C GLY A 64 5.49 -4.44 6.24
N ALA A 65 6.30 -5.00 7.13
CA ALA A 65 6.67 -6.41 7.10
C ALA A 65 6.44 -7.07 8.46
N VAL A 66 6.33 -8.40 8.43
CA VAL A 66 6.20 -9.22 9.64
C VAL A 66 7.42 -9.03 10.55
N MET A 67 7.18 -8.87 11.84
CA MET A 67 8.23 -8.82 12.86
C MET A 67 8.99 -10.15 12.92
N GLN A 68 10.31 -10.09 13.09
CA GLN A 68 11.17 -11.28 13.09
C GLN A 68 11.86 -11.45 14.43
N GLU A 69 11.94 -12.67 14.93
CA GLU A 69 12.79 -13.00 16.07
C GLU A 69 14.23 -13.20 15.59
N LYS A 70 15.14 -12.32 16.01
CA LYS A 70 16.57 -12.38 15.70
C LYS A 70 17.38 -11.94 16.92
N PHE A 71 18.52 -12.60 17.12
CA PHE A 71 19.44 -12.30 18.23
C PHE A 71 18.78 -12.37 19.62
N GLY A 72 17.78 -13.24 19.81
CA GLY A 72 17.04 -13.36 21.08
C GLY A 72 16.07 -12.22 21.37
N ALA A 73 15.71 -11.41 20.36
CA ALA A 73 14.75 -10.32 20.48
C ALA A 73 13.80 -10.28 19.27
N ILE A 74 12.62 -9.69 19.48
CA ILE A 74 11.69 -9.36 18.39
C ILE A 74 12.14 -8.06 17.74
N ILE A 75 12.35 -8.09 16.42
CA ILE A 75 12.82 -6.96 15.62
C ILE A 75 11.75 -6.60 14.58
N ALA A 76 11.31 -5.34 14.61
CA ALA A 76 10.53 -4.72 13.55
C ALA A 76 11.47 -3.96 12.60
N ALA A 77 11.95 -4.64 11.56
CA ALA A 77 12.81 -4.03 10.56
C ALA A 77 11.95 -3.22 9.56
N PRO A 78 12.44 -2.06 9.05
CA PRO A 78 11.72 -1.31 8.03
C PRO A 78 11.61 -2.13 6.74
N ALA A 79 10.40 -2.29 6.23
CA ALA A 79 10.15 -2.86 4.91
C ALA A 79 10.45 -1.80 3.85
N VAL A 80 11.39 -2.09 2.95
CA VAL A 80 11.80 -1.17 1.87
C VAL A 80 11.43 -1.68 0.48
N GLY A 81 10.80 -2.84 0.41
CA GLY A 81 10.36 -3.46 -0.82
C GLY A 81 9.00 -4.10 -0.63
N GLU A 82 8.19 -4.02 -1.67
CA GLU A 82 6.86 -4.61 -1.75
C GLU A 82 6.90 -5.80 -2.70
N LYS A 83 6.10 -6.84 -2.40
CA LYS A 83 6.02 -8.02 -3.25
C LYS A 83 5.13 -7.70 -4.44
N VAL A 84 5.66 -7.84 -5.66
CA VAL A 84 4.84 -7.77 -6.87
C VAL A 84 3.97 -9.02 -6.99
N PHE A 85 2.67 -8.84 -7.23
CA PHE A 85 1.74 -9.91 -7.58
C PHE A 85 1.37 -9.84 -9.06
N SER A 86 1.20 -10.98 -9.71
CA SER A 86 0.75 -11.07 -11.11
C SER A 86 -0.06 -12.35 -11.30
N THR A 87 -1.18 -12.26 -12.00
CA THR A 87 -2.07 -13.39 -12.29
C THR A 87 -1.87 -13.86 -13.72
N ILE A 88 -1.75 -15.17 -13.92
CA ILE A 88 -1.68 -15.78 -15.25
C ILE A 88 -2.90 -16.69 -15.42
N ASP A 89 -3.78 -16.34 -16.37
CA ASP A 89 -4.97 -17.13 -16.71
C ASP A 89 -4.63 -18.11 -17.85
N PHE A 90 -4.71 -19.41 -17.58
CA PHE A 90 -4.57 -20.44 -18.62
C PHE A 90 -5.94 -20.92 -19.09
N THR A 91 -6.19 -20.84 -20.40
CA THR A 91 -7.37 -21.44 -21.03
C THR A 91 -6.92 -22.48 -22.05
N ALA A 92 -7.26 -23.75 -21.83
CA ALA A 92 -7.01 -24.82 -22.79
C ALA A 92 -8.28 -25.13 -23.57
N SER A 93 -8.25 -24.93 -24.89
CA SER A 93 -9.28 -25.44 -25.81
C SER A 93 -8.64 -26.52 -26.69
N PRO A 94 -9.42 -27.50 -27.21
CA PRO A 94 -8.90 -28.52 -28.12
C PRO A 94 -8.31 -27.98 -29.43
N ALA A 95 -8.47 -26.68 -29.72
CA ALA A 95 -8.04 -26.08 -30.98
C ALA A 95 -6.77 -25.22 -30.87
N GLU A 96 -6.54 -24.49 -29.77
CA GLU A 96 -5.36 -23.61 -29.64
C GLU A 96 -4.99 -23.40 -28.16
N PHE A 97 -3.68 -23.40 -27.87
CA PHE A 97 -3.12 -23.06 -26.56
C PHE A 97 -2.84 -21.55 -26.52
N LEU A 98 -3.78 -20.78 -25.96
CA LEU A 98 -3.64 -19.33 -25.78
C LEU A 98 -3.35 -19.02 -24.31
N CYS A 99 -2.11 -18.61 -24.01
CA CYS A 99 -1.73 -18.03 -22.74
C CYS A 99 -1.89 -16.51 -22.82
N THR A 100 -2.72 -15.92 -21.96
CA THR A 100 -2.89 -14.47 -21.87
C THR A 100 -2.40 -14.00 -20.51
N ILE A 101 -1.42 -13.09 -20.50
CA ILE A 101 -1.00 -12.38 -19.29
C ILE A 101 -1.92 -11.16 -19.16
N LYS A 102 -2.61 -11.00 -18.03
CA LYS A 102 -3.39 -9.81 -17.70
C LYS A 102 -2.64 -8.92 -16.73
#